data_AF-A0AA88UQR3-F1
#
_entry.id   AF-A0AA88UQR3-F1
#
_cell.length_a   1.000
_cell.length_b   1.000
_cell.length_c   1.000
_cell.angle_alpha   90.00
_cell.angle_beta   90.00
_cell.angle_gamma   90.00
#
_symmetry.space_group_name_H-M   'P 1'
#
loop_
_entity.id
_entity.type
_entity.pdbx_description
1 polymer ?
#
loop_
_entity_poly.entity_id
_entity_poly.type
_entity_poly.pdbx_seq_one_letter_code
_entity_poly.pdbx_strand_id
1 'polypeptide(L)'
;SKPKLVAGSADGYFGHVDGKSREARMNHPKGLTVDDRGNIYIADTANMAIRKISDAGVTTIAGGKWARGGGHVDGPSEDAKFSNDIDVVYIGSSRSLLAIDRGNHAIREIQLHFDDCAYQYESAFPLGDELNLCTGIAVLVAAGFFGYMLALLQRRVGTLVSTQTDPRTMKTSVPPSPNQKLGKSSARPPLIPTEDELEKQEKGFLVSLGNLLCQCWSLCCRNTRRHSSWPQRGTGEPPAS
;
A
#
# COMPACT_ATOMS: atom_id res chain seq x y z
N SER A 1 -39.19 13.14 -4.64
CA SER A 1 -38.28 11.96 -4.66
C SER A 1 -39.08 10.70 -4.97
N LYS A 2 -38.51 9.72 -5.69
CA LYS A 2 -39.15 8.41 -5.96
C LYS A 2 -38.27 7.30 -5.38
N PRO A 3 -38.79 6.39 -4.56
CA PRO A 3 -38.01 5.27 -4.04
C PRO A 3 -37.59 4.32 -5.18
N LYS A 4 -36.39 3.76 -5.08
CA LYS A 4 -35.84 2.78 -6.03
C LYS A 4 -35.30 1.60 -5.24
N LEU A 5 -35.61 0.38 -5.68
CA LEU A 5 -35.02 -0.84 -5.13
C LEU A 5 -33.51 -0.86 -5.41
N VAL A 6 -32.72 -0.86 -4.33
CA VAL A 6 -31.26 -0.97 -4.36
C VAL A 6 -30.84 -2.45 -4.35
N ALA A 7 -31.35 -3.22 -3.38
CA ALA A 7 -31.11 -4.66 -3.28
C ALA A 7 -32.29 -5.39 -2.64
N GLY A 8 -32.41 -6.71 -2.91
CA GLY A 8 -33.50 -7.57 -2.46
C GLY A 8 -34.43 -8.00 -3.61
N SER A 9 -35.39 -8.87 -3.28
CA SER A 9 -36.33 -9.42 -4.27
C SER A 9 -37.25 -8.33 -4.81
N ALA A 10 -37.28 -8.18 -6.14
CA ALA A 10 -38.23 -7.28 -6.81
C ALA A 10 -39.70 -7.66 -6.56
N ASP A 11 -39.97 -8.94 -6.34
CA ASP A 11 -41.30 -9.50 -6.10
C ASP A 11 -41.66 -9.57 -4.60
N GLY A 12 -40.75 -9.16 -3.72
CA GLY A 12 -40.97 -9.17 -2.26
C GLY A 12 -40.80 -10.54 -1.59
N TYR A 13 -40.20 -11.53 -2.27
CA TYR A 13 -39.94 -12.82 -1.65
C TYR A 13 -38.75 -12.76 -0.68
N PHE A 14 -38.98 -13.21 0.55
CA PHE A 14 -37.91 -13.42 1.52
C PHE A 14 -37.07 -14.67 1.17
N GLY A 15 -35.88 -14.76 1.77
CA GLY A 15 -35.00 -15.92 1.66
C GLY A 15 -33.55 -15.56 1.95
N HIS A 16 -32.66 -16.53 1.81
CA HIS A 16 -31.22 -16.35 1.92
C HIS A 16 -30.57 -16.68 0.57
N VAL A 17 -30.49 -15.68 -0.31
CA VAL A 17 -29.96 -15.84 -1.67
C VAL A 17 -29.01 -14.68 -1.96
N ASP A 18 -27.77 -15.00 -2.28
CA ASP A 18 -26.75 -14.08 -2.80
C ASP A 18 -26.85 -13.94 -4.32
N GLY A 19 -26.22 -12.93 -4.89
CA GLY A 19 -26.21 -12.68 -6.33
C GLY A 19 -26.41 -11.22 -6.70
N LYS A 20 -26.91 -10.95 -7.91
CA LYS A 20 -27.16 -9.56 -8.34
C LYS A 20 -28.12 -8.86 -7.38
N SER A 21 -27.97 -7.54 -7.23
CA SER A 21 -28.71 -6.78 -6.21
C SER A 21 -30.23 -7.01 -6.23
N ARG A 22 -30.85 -7.13 -7.41
CA ARG A 22 -32.30 -7.36 -7.56
C ARG A 22 -32.74 -8.83 -7.57
N GLU A 23 -31.80 -9.76 -7.66
CA GLU A 23 -32.04 -11.21 -7.63
C GLU A 23 -31.82 -11.77 -6.21
N ALA A 24 -31.02 -11.09 -5.40
CA ALA A 24 -30.74 -11.43 -4.02
C ALA A 24 -32.00 -11.41 -3.15
N ARG A 25 -32.02 -12.25 -2.13
CA ARG A 25 -33.10 -12.32 -1.13
C ARG A 25 -32.54 -12.18 0.27
N MET A 26 -33.27 -11.46 1.10
CA MET A 26 -33.01 -11.23 2.52
C MET A 26 -34.27 -11.58 3.31
N ASN A 27 -34.15 -11.72 4.62
CA ASN A 27 -35.24 -12.06 5.52
C ASN A 27 -35.13 -11.23 6.81
N HIS A 28 -36.05 -10.27 6.96
CA HIS A 28 -36.04 -9.28 8.05
C HIS A 28 -34.69 -8.54 8.17
N PRO A 29 -34.24 -7.83 7.11
CA PRO A 29 -33.10 -6.92 7.23
C PRO A 29 -33.43 -5.81 8.23
N LYS A 30 -32.51 -5.51 9.16
CA LYS A 30 -32.68 -4.44 10.17
C LYS A 30 -31.59 -3.38 10.04
N GLY A 31 -30.57 -3.48 10.87
CA GLY A 31 -29.46 -2.53 10.93
C GLY A 31 -28.65 -2.51 9.65
N LEU A 32 -28.14 -1.33 9.30
CA LEU A 32 -27.19 -1.16 8.20
C LEU A 32 -26.10 -0.16 8.56
N THR A 33 -24.95 -0.34 7.92
CA THR A 33 -23.84 0.61 7.95
C THR A 33 -23.17 0.68 6.59
N VAL A 34 -22.36 1.70 6.36
CA VAL A 34 -21.72 1.97 5.07
C VAL A 34 -20.22 2.16 5.30
N ASP A 35 -19.39 1.53 4.48
CA ASP A 35 -17.94 1.73 4.53
C ASP A 35 -17.48 2.94 3.72
N ASP A 36 -16.17 3.19 3.78
CA ASP A 36 -15.48 4.26 3.08
C ASP A 36 -15.57 4.20 1.55
N ARG A 37 -15.89 3.03 0.97
CA ARG A 37 -16.11 2.84 -0.47
C ARG A 37 -17.57 2.94 -0.87
N GLY A 38 -18.48 3.02 0.08
CA GLY A 38 -19.92 3.02 -0.17
C GLY A 38 -20.53 1.63 -0.26
N ASN A 39 -19.83 0.55 0.12
CA ASN A 39 -20.49 -0.75 0.29
C ASN A 39 -21.40 -0.69 1.52
N ILE A 40 -22.57 -1.32 1.42
CA ILE A 40 -23.58 -1.33 2.48
C ILE A 40 -23.55 -2.70 3.17
N TYR A 41 -23.38 -2.72 4.47
CA TYR A 41 -23.47 -3.93 5.28
C TYR A 41 -24.80 -3.95 6.02
N ILE A 42 -25.49 -5.08 5.99
CA ILE A 42 -26.86 -5.24 6.51
C ILE A 42 -26.91 -6.43 7.47
N ALA A 43 -27.57 -6.24 8.61
CA ALA A 43 -27.97 -7.32 9.50
C ALA A 43 -29.25 -8.00 8.96
N ASP A 44 -29.10 -9.17 8.37
CA ASP A 44 -30.17 -10.00 7.80
C ASP A 44 -30.69 -10.98 8.87
N THR A 45 -31.51 -10.46 9.77
CA THR A 45 -31.66 -11.02 11.12
C THR A 45 -32.36 -12.38 11.18
N ALA A 46 -33.38 -12.62 10.35
CA ALA A 46 -34.02 -13.93 10.33
C ALA A 46 -33.20 -14.99 9.58
N ASN A 47 -32.20 -14.57 8.80
CA ASN A 47 -31.18 -15.45 8.22
C ASN A 47 -29.93 -15.56 9.09
N MET A 48 -29.86 -14.85 10.24
CA MET A 48 -28.70 -14.87 11.16
C MET A 48 -27.39 -14.56 10.42
N ALA A 49 -27.43 -13.60 9.50
CA ALA A 49 -26.35 -13.32 8.58
C ALA A 49 -26.05 -11.81 8.52
N ILE A 50 -24.80 -11.50 8.21
CA ILE A 50 -24.38 -10.15 7.82
C ILE A 50 -24.11 -10.19 6.32
N ARG A 51 -24.83 -9.34 5.60
CA ARG A 51 -24.82 -9.25 4.14
C ARG A 51 -24.08 -8.00 3.72
N LYS A 52 -23.33 -8.06 2.63
CA LYS A 52 -22.70 -6.91 1.98
C LYS A 52 -23.38 -6.65 0.65
N ILE A 53 -23.68 -5.39 0.35
CA ILE A 53 -24.11 -4.90 -0.95
C ILE A 53 -22.98 -4.06 -1.51
N SER A 54 -22.51 -4.43 -2.70
CA SER A 54 -21.54 -3.68 -3.49
C SER A 54 -21.99 -3.60 -4.95
N ASP A 55 -21.17 -2.99 -5.80
CA ASP A 55 -21.39 -2.99 -7.25
C ASP A 55 -21.37 -4.39 -7.86
N ALA A 56 -20.73 -5.37 -7.19
CA ALA A 56 -20.72 -6.76 -7.62
C ALA A 56 -22.03 -7.51 -7.28
N GLY A 57 -22.87 -6.95 -6.40
CA GLY A 57 -24.12 -7.56 -5.94
C GLY A 57 -24.19 -7.71 -4.42
N VAL A 58 -25.04 -8.64 -3.98
CA VAL A 58 -25.19 -9.00 -2.56
C VAL A 58 -24.44 -10.29 -2.28
N THR A 59 -23.62 -10.28 -1.23
CA THR A 59 -22.91 -11.45 -0.73
C THR A 59 -23.09 -11.59 0.78
N THR A 60 -22.96 -12.81 1.28
CA THR A 60 -22.89 -13.09 2.72
C THR A 60 -21.43 -12.99 3.17
N ILE A 61 -21.16 -12.15 4.16
CA ILE A 61 -19.78 -11.97 4.69
C ILE A 61 -19.56 -12.68 6.02
N ALA A 62 -20.63 -12.97 6.76
CA ALA A 62 -20.59 -13.75 7.98
C ALA A 62 -21.97 -14.34 8.31
N GLY A 63 -22.02 -15.53 8.91
CA GLY A 63 -23.29 -16.15 9.32
C GLY A 63 -24.04 -16.86 8.19
N GLY A 64 -25.36 -17.03 8.37
CA GLY A 64 -26.23 -17.70 7.40
C GLY A 64 -26.56 -19.17 7.73
N LYS A 65 -25.85 -19.78 8.68
CA LYS A 65 -26.18 -21.12 9.19
C LYS A 65 -27.08 -21.03 10.41
N TRP A 66 -28.21 -21.73 10.37
CA TRP A 66 -29.10 -21.84 11.52
C TRP A 66 -28.40 -22.53 12.70
N ALA A 67 -28.32 -21.85 13.85
CA ALA A 67 -27.83 -22.45 15.08
C ALA A 67 -28.97 -23.20 15.79
N ARG A 68 -29.07 -24.53 15.61
CA ARG A 68 -29.91 -25.36 16.50
C ARG A 68 -29.22 -25.45 17.85
N GLY A 69 -29.82 -24.90 18.90
CA GLY A 69 -29.36 -25.08 20.29
C GLY A 69 -28.86 -23.84 21.03
N GLY A 70 -29.03 -22.64 20.48
CA GLY A 70 -28.52 -21.41 21.10
C GLY A 70 -26.99 -21.35 21.12
N GLY A 71 -26.46 -20.19 21.53
CA GLY A 71 -25.02 -19.94 21.59
C GLY A 71 -24.46 -19.34 20.30
N HIS A 72 -23.17 -19.04 20.37
CA HIS A 72 -22.44 -18.38 19.31
C HIS A 72 -21.18 -19.15 18.92
N VAL A 73 -20.74 -18.96 17.68
CA VAL A 73 -19.49 -19.53 17.18
C VAL A 73 -18.76 -18.40 16.47
N ASP A 74 -17.49 -18.23 16.81
CA ASP A 74 -16.58 -17.38 16.06
C ASP A 74 -15.95 -18.21 14.94
N GLY A 75 -15.60 -17.56 13.84
CA GLY A 75 -15.03 -18.21 12.68
C GLY A 75 -15.11 -17.32 11.46
N PRO A 76 -14.40 -17.67 10.39
CA PRO A 76 -14.49 -16.94 9.13
C PRO A 76 -15.88 -17.15 8.50
N SER A 77 -16.43 -16.08 7.91
CA SER A 77 -17.60 -16.16 7.03
C SER A 77 -18.78 -16.94 7.62
N GLU A 78 -19.28 -17.93 6.90
CA GLU A 78 -20.42 -18.80 7.21
C GLU A 78 -20.23 -19.73 8.42
N ASP A 79 -19.01 -19.84 8.98
CA ASP A 79 -18.76 -20.60 10.21
C ASP A 79 -19.10 -19.80 11.46
N ALA A 80 -19.13 -18.46 11.35
CA ALA A 80 -19.65 -17.61 12.40
C ALA A 80 -21.15 -17.88 12.61
N LYS A 81 -21.59 -17.91 13.87
CA LYS A 81 -23.00 -18.06 14.23
C LYS A 81 -23.45 -16.91 15.10
N PHE A 82 -24.52 -16.27 14.65
CA PHE A 82 -25.16 -15.15 15.32
C PHE A 82 -26.57 -15.53 15.79
N SER A 83 -27.15 -14.72 16.67
CA SER A 83 -28.56 -14.82 17.01
C SER A 83 -29.44 -14.18 15.92
N ASN A 84 -30.76 -14.20 16.11
CA ASN A 84 -31.71 -13.49 15.26
C ASN A 84 -31.90 -12.01 15.66
N ASP A 85 -31.07 -11.48 16.56
CA ASP A 85 -31.09 -10.08 16.96
C ASP A 85 -29.68 -9.49 16.86
N ILE A 86 -29.32 -9.11 15.63
CA ILE A 86 -28.02 -8.56 15.28
C ILE A 86 -28.19 -7.14 14.76
N ASP A 87 -27.24 -6.28 15.08
CA ASP A 87 -27.03 -4.96 14.47
C ASP A 87 -25.57 -4.82 14.01
N VAL A 88 -25.26 -3.88 13.13
CA VAL A 88 -23.92 -3.70 12.54
C VAL A 88 -23.47 -2.25 12.56
N VAL A 89 -22.20 -2.03 12.92
CA VAL A 89 -21.55 -0.71 12.95
C VAL A 89 -20.18 -0.80 12.30
N TYR A 90 -19.88 0.10 11.36
CA TYR A 90 -18.56 0.20 10.74
C TYR A 90 -17.63 1.14 11.52
N ILE A 91 -16.37 0.72 11.66
CA ILE A 91 -15.28 1.50 12.23
C ILE A 91 -14.19 1.65 11.18
N GLY A 92 -14.13 2.82 10.53
CA GLY A 92 -13.16 3.10 9.48
C GLY A 92 -11.70 3.06 9.94
N SER A 93 -11.40 3.58 11.14
CA SER A 93 -10.04 3.61 11.67
C SER A 93 -9.40 2.22 11.84
N SER A 94 -10.19 1.19 12.16
CA SER A 94 -9.71 -0.19 12.31
C SER A 94 -10.04 -1.07 11.11
N ARG A 95 -10.83 -0.58 10.14
CA ARG A 95 -11.34 -1.34 9.00
C ARG A 95 -12.13 -2.58 9.45
N SER A 96 -13.00 -2.38 10.44
CA SER A 96 -13.75 -3.47 11.07
C SER A 96 -15.25 -3.17 11.09
N LEU A 97 -16.06 -4.22 11.04
CA LEU A 97 -17.47 -4.18 11.41
C LEU A 97 -17.63 -4.74 12.82
N LEU A 98 -18.33 -3.99 13.67
CA LEU A 98 -18.84 -4.50 14.92
C LEU A 98 -20.25 -5.05 14.70
N ALA A 99 -20.41 -6.34 14.96
CA ALA A 99 -21.70 -7.00 15.00
C ALA A 99 -22.19 -7.05 16.45
N ILE A 100 -23.26 -6.31 16.73
CA ILE A 100 -23.91 -6.25 18.04
C ILE A 100 -24.94 -7.37 18.08
N ASP A 101 -24.54 -8.53 18.60
CA ASP A 101 -25.33 -9.75 18.66
C ASP A 101 -26.07 -9.83 19.99
N ARG A 102 -27.19 -9.10 20.07
CA ARG A 102 -27.96 -8.90 21.30
C ARG A 102 -28.50 -10.20 21.88
N GLY A 103 -28.95 -11.13 21.04
CA GLY A 103 -29.45 -12.43 21.50
C GLY A 103 -28.37 -13.36 22.08
N ASN A 104 -27.10 -13.13 21.73
CA ASN A 104 -25.95 -13.82 22.32
C ASN A 104 -25.21 -12.97 23.37
N HIS A 105 -25.76 -11.81 23.75
CA HIS A 105 -25.17 -10.87 24.70
C HIS A 105 -23.71 -10.49 24.39
N ALA A 106 -23.36 -10.39 23.11
CA ALA A 106 -21.99 -10.21 22.67
C ALA A 106 -21.87 -9.10 21.62
N ILE A 107 -20.71 -8.45 21.59
CA ILE A 107 -20.28 -7.60 20.47
C ILE A 107 -19.10 -8.32 19.82
N ARG A 108 -19.17 -8.52 18.51
CA ARG A 108 -18.19 -9.28 17.73
C ARG A 108 -17.52 -8.37 16.72
N GLU A 109 -16.22 -8.53 16.51
CA GLU A 109 -15.49 -7.80 15.47
C GLU A 109 -15.31 -8.67 14.23
N ILE A 110 -15.56 -8.10 13.06
CA ILE A 110 -15.31 -8.70 11.76
C ILE A 110 -14.34 -7.80 11.03
N GLN A 111 -13.11 -8.27 10.84
CA GLN A 111 -12.11 -7.56 10.07
C GLN A 111 -12.49 -7.56 8.58
N LEU A 112 -12.57 -6.37 7.97
CA LEU A 112 -12.82 -6.23 6.55
C LEU A 112 -11.54 -6.33 5.73
N HIS A 113 -11.68 -6.75 4.47
CA HIS A 113 -10.58 -6.76 3.52
C HIS A 113 -10.09 -5.33 3.23
N PHE A 114 -8.80 -5.18 2.94
CA PHE A 114 -8.23 -3.86 2.63
C PHE A 114 -8.97 -3.19 1.47
N ASP A 115 -9.28 -3.98 0.43
CA ASP A 115 -9.99 -3.47 -0.74
C ASP A 115 -11.34 -2.88 -0.37
N ASP A 116 -12.03 -3.34 0.68
CA ASP A 116 -13.35 -2.81 1.04
C ASP A 116 -13.28 -1.45 1.73
N CYS A 117 -12.14 -1.10 2.30
CA CYS A 117 -11.96 0.12 3.09
C CYS A 117 -11.08 1.16 2.43
N ALA A 118 -10.33 0.81 1.38
CA ALA A 118 -9.45 1.77 0.71
C ALA A 118 -10.29 2.82 -0.01
N TYR A 119 -10.31 4.05 0.52
CA TYR A 119 -10.85 5.22 -0.19
C TYR A 119 -10.09 5.36 -1.52
N GLN A 120 -10.81 5.39 -2.65
CA GLN A 120 -10.21 5.79 -3.92
C GLN A 120 -9.89 7.29 -3.87
N TYR A 121 -8.80 7.66 -3.20
CA TYR A 121 -8.14 8.95 -3.44
C TYR A 121 -7.31 8.93 -4.73
N GLU A 122 -7.15 7.75 -5.35
CA GLU A 122 -6.43 7.60 -6.61
C GLU A 122 -7.38 7.37 -7.79
N SER A 123 -7.91 8.46 -8.34
CA SER A 123 -8.47 8.45 -9.70
C SER A 123 -7.93 9.61 -10.53
N ALA A 124 -6.62 9.88 -10.41
CA ALA A 124 -5.92 10.80 -11.30
C ALA A 124 -4.77 10.16 -12.11
N PHE A 125 -4.35 8.92 -11.85
CA PHE A 125 -3.27 8.30 -12.63
C PHE A 125 -3.54 6.81 -12.90
N PRO A 126 -3.75 6.41 -14.16
CA PRO A 126 -3.97 5.02 -14.51
C PRO A 126 -2.62 4.35 -14.78
N LEU A 127 -2.00 3.75 -13.77
CA LEU A 127 -1.03 2.67 -13.98
C LEU A 127 -1.25 1.61 -12.91
N GLY A 128 -1.42 0.38 -13.39
CA GLY A 128 -1.89 -0.77 -12.62
C GLY A 128 -0.97 -1.22 -11.48
N ASP A 129 -1.58 -2.09 -10.70
CA ASP A 129 -1.19 -2.77 -9.47
C ASP A 129 0.27 -3.28 -9.36
N GLU A 130 0.72 -3.41 -8.10
CA GLU A 130 2.00 -3.98 -7.62
C GLU A 130 3.31 -3.17 -7.74
N LEU A 131 3.39 -1.87 -7.38
CA LEU A 131 4.66 -1.32 -6.85
C LEU A 131 4.62 0.06 -6.16
N ASN A 132 3.52 0.47 -5.51
CA ASN A 132 3.37 1.86 -5.06
C ASN A 132 4.35 2.37 -3.97
N LEU A 133 5.25 1.52 -3.44
CA LEU A 133 6.37 2.00 -2.61
C LEU A 133 7.68 2.20 -3.40
N CYS A 134 7.98 1.36 -4.40
CA CYS A 134 9.23 1.50 -5.16
C CYS A 134 9.12 2.51 -6.31
N THR A 135 7.92 2.72 -6.89
CA THR A 135 7.72 3.77 -7.91
C THR A 135 7.86 5.16 -7.31
N GLY A 136 7.36 5.41 -6.11
CA GLY A 136 7.56 6.69 -5.41
C GLY A 136 9.04 7.00 -5.17
N ILE A 137 9.80 6.02 -4.65
CA ILE A 137 11.25 6.17 -4.43
C ILE A 137 11.99 6.32 -5.77
N ALA A 138 11.63 5.55 -6.80
CA ALA A 138 12.25 5.63 -8.11
C ALA A 138 12.03 7.00 -8.78
N VAL A 139 10.83 7.59 -8.63
CA VAL A 139 10.53 8.94 -9.14
C VAL A 139 11.36 9.99 -8.39
N LEU A 140 11.50 9.88 -7.07
CA LEU A 140 12.32 10.80 -6.28
C LEU A 140 13.81 10.70 -6.63
N VAL A 141 14.32 9.48 -6.81
CA VAL A 141 15.71 9.23 -7.23
C VAL A 141 15.94 9.76 -8.66
N ALA A 142 15.00 9.52 -9.58
CA ALA A 142 15.09 10.04 -10.94
C ALA A 142 15.06 11.58 -10.96
N ALA A 143 14.15 12.21 -10.21
CA ALA A 143 14.08 13.67 -10.09
C ALA A 143 15.37 14.26 -9.52
N GLY A 144 15.96 13.62 -8.50
CA GLY A 144 17.26 14.00 -7.95
C GLY A 144 18.39 13.88 -8.98
N PHE A 145 18.44 12.77 -9.71
CA PHE A 145 19.45 12.55 -10.75
C PHE A 145 19.31 13.56 -11.90
N PHE A 146 18.10 13.78 -12.42
CA PHE A 146 17.86 14.74 -13.50
C PHE A 146 18.12 16.18 -13.06
N GLY A 147 17.71 16.56 -11.86
CA GLY A 147 18.00 17.88 -11.29
C GLY A 147 19.50 18.11 -11.11
N TYR A 148 20.22 17.09 -10.62
CA TYR A 148 21.68 17.15 -10.47
C TYR A 148 22.40 17.23 -11.82
N MET A 149 22.00 16.42 -12.80
CA MET A 149 22.57 16.45 -14.15
C MET A 149 22.31 17.78 -14.86
N LEU A 150 21.12 18.38 -14.68
CA LEU A 150 20.82 19.72 -15.20
C LEU A 150 21.68 20.80 -14.55
N ALA A 151 21.91 20.73 -13.24
CA ALA A 151 22.79 21.65 -12.53
C ALA A 151 24.25 21.55 -13.00
N LEU A 152 24.74 20.33 -13.24
CA LEU A 152 26.07 20.10 -13.82
C LEU A 152 26.18 20.65 -15.25
N LEU A 153 25.14 20.47 -16.05
CA LEU A 153 25.09 21.00 -17.42
C LEU A 153 25.13 22.53 -17.42
N GLN A 154 24.35 23.17 -16.55
CA GLN A 154 24.33 24.63 -16.38
C GLN A 154 25.68 25.17 -15.93
N ARG A 155 26.37 24.49 -15.00
CA ARG A 155 27.74 24.86 -14.58
C ARG A 155 28.75 24.76 -15.71
N ARG A 156 28.69 23.72 -16.56
CA ARG A 156 29.59 23.56 -17.72
C ARG A 156 29.32 24.55 -18.85
N VAL A 157 28.06 24.92 -19.08
CA VAL A 157 27.72 25.93 -20.11
C VAL A 157 28.08 27.34 -19.61
N GLY A 158 27.91 27.62 -18.31
CA GLY A 158 28.32 28.89 -17.71
C GLY A 158 29.82 29.17 -17.82
N THR A 159 30.67 28.15 -17.74
CA THR A 159 32.12 28.30 -17.93
C THR A 159 32.53 28.46 -19.39
N LEU A 160 31.73 27.93 -20.34
CA LEU A 160 31.98 28.08 -21.78
C LEU A 160 31.58 29.45 -22.33
N VAL A 161 30.60 30.13 -21.72
CA VAL A 161 30.14 31.46 -22.14
C VAL A 161 30.99 32.58 -21.52
N SER A 162 31.78 32.29 -20.48
CA SER A 162 32.60 33.30 -19.79
C SER A 162 33.99 33.55 -20.42
N THR A 163 34.36 32.85 -21.49
CA THR A 163 35.71 32.96 -22.09
C THR A 163 35.82 33.91 -23.30
N GLN A 164 34.81 34.73 -23.57
CA GLN A 164 34.85 35.68 -24.69
C GLN A 164 34.61 37.13 -24.26
N THR A 165 35.55 37.68 -23.47
CA THR A 165 35.82 39.13 -23.44
C THR A 165 37.28 39.37 -23.03
N ASP A 166 38.17 39.43 -24.02
CA ASP A 166 39.56 39.90 -23.87
C ASP A 166 39.64 41.40 -24.24
N PRO A 167 40.23 42.28 -23.42
CA PRO A 167 40.88 43.51 -23.88
C PRO A 167 42.39 43.29 -24.08
N ARG A 168 42.86 43.53 -25.31
CA ARG A 168 44.26 43.40 -25.73
C ARG A 168 45.22 44.38 -25.02
N THR A 169 46.28 43.78 -24.51
CA THR A 169 47.68 44.21 -24.28
C THR A 169 48.21 45.52 -24.91
N MET A 170 49.02 46.26 -24.13
CA MET A 170 50.23 46.97 -24.61
C MET A 170 51.41 46.91 -23.61
N LYS A 171 52.48 46.27 -24.09
CA LYS A 171 53.95 46.23 -23.81
C LYS A 171 54.54 47.22 -22.76
N THR A 172 55.62 46.95 -22.00
CA THR A 172 57.05 46.81 -22.44
C THR A 172 58.05 46.53 -21.26
N SER A 173 59.15 45.80 -21.54
CA SER A 173 60.55 45.75 -20.97
C SER A 173 60.92 45.32 -19.51
N VAL A 174 61.44 44.07 -19.33
CA VAL A 174 62.87 43.59 -19.09
C VAL A 174 63.88 44.48 -18.30
N PRO A 175 64.89 44.01 -17.47
CA PRO A 175 65.27 42.70 -16.85
C PRO A 175 65.72 42.77 -15.33
N PRO A 176 66.68 41.99 -14.73
CA PRO A 176 66.38 41.00 -13.67
C PRO A 176 67.17 41.13 -12.34
N SER A 177 66.93 40.17 -11.42
CA SER A 177 67.83 39.68 -10.33
C SER A 177 67.65 40.26 -8.90
N PRO A 178 68.22 39.65 -7.84
CA PRO A 178 67.64 38.51 -7.11
C PRO A 178 67.69 38.72 -5.57
N ASN A 179 67.43 37.65 -4.79
CA ASN A 179 67.56 37.52 -3.32
C ASN A 179 66.27 37.77 -2.53
N GLN A 180 65.93 37.11 -1.42
CA GLN A 180 66.44 35.94 -0.70
C GLN A 180 65.38 35.62 0.39
N LYS A 181 65.38 34.36 0.85
CA LYS A 181 65.09 33.90 2.21
C LYS A 181 63.72 34.17 2.86
N LEU A 182 62.98 33.06 2.98
CA LEU A 182 62.70 32.34 4.24
C LEU A 182 62.55 33.17 5.53
N GLY A 183 61.34 33.13 6.10
CA GLY A 183 61.06 33.47 7.50
C GLY A 183 59.71 32.88 7.94
N LYS A 184 59.75 31.92 8.86
CA LYS A 184 58.60 31.23 9.47
C LYS A 184 57.88 32.14 10.48
N SER A 185 56.55 32.02 10.60
CA SER A 185 55.77 31.95 11.86
C SER A 185 54.27 31.96 11.50
N SER A 186 53.57 30.83 11.64
CA SER A 186 52.63 30.56 12.74
C SER A 186 51.36 31.44 12.73
N ALA A 187 50.22 30.87 12.33
CA ALA A 187 49.03 30.69 13.19
C ALA A 187 47.73 30.46 12.38
N ARG A 188 46.94 29.50 12.89
CA ARG A 188 45.50 29.22 12.67
C ARG A 188 45.15 28.23 11.54
N PRO A 189 44.56 27.05 11.85
CA PRO A 189 43.94 26.19 10.84
C PRO A 189 42.66 26.85 10.31
N PRO A 190 42.38 26.80 8.99
CA PRO A 190 41.11 27.24 8.45
C PRO A 190 39.98 26.25 8.81
N LEU A 191 38.82 26.80 9.19
CA LEU A 191 37.58 26.08 9.57
C LEU A 191 36.76 25.64 8.34
N ILE A 192 37.42 25.09 7.32
CA ILE A 192 36.74 24.57 6.12
C ILE A 192 37.25 23.13 5.92
N PRO A 193 36.37 22.11 5.92
CA PRO A 193 36.79 20.75 5.59
C PRO A 193 37.29 20.71 4.15
N THR A 194 38.46 20.12 3.94
CA THR A 194 39.01 19.85 2.60
C THR A 194 38.17 18.76 1.92
N GLU A 195 37.98 18.89 0.60
CA GLU A 195 37.12 18.03 -0.25
C GLU A 195 37.41 16.52 -0.09
N ASP A 196 38.63 16.15 0.33
CA ASP A 196 39.05 14.77 0.60
C ASP A 196 38.32 14.09 1.78
N GLU A 197 37.76 14.84 2.75
CA GLU A 197 37.02 14.24 3.88
C GLU A 197 35.54 13.97 3.54
N LEU A 198 34.96 14.70 2.59
CA LEU A 198 33.60 14.48 2.10
C LEU A 198 33.50 13.19 1.26
N GLU A 199 34.52 12.89 0.44
CA GLU A 199 34.52 11.66 -0.38
C GLU A 199 34.59 10.37 0.44
N LYS A 200 35.19 10.39 1.63
CA LYS A 200 35.34 9.19 2.45
C LYS A 200 34.04 8.84 3.18
N GLN A 201 33.22 9.84 3.49
CA GLN A 201 31.92 9.67 4.15
C GLN A 201 30.84 9.18 3.17
N GLU A 202 30.87 9.64 1.91
CA GLU A 202 29.96 9.16 0.84
C GLU A 202 30.22 7.69 0.44
N LYS A 203 31.50 7.29 0.36
CA LYS A 203 31.87 5.90 0.04
C LYS A 203 31.38 4.92 1.11
N GLY A 204 31.40 5.31 2.40
CA GLY A 204 30.87 4.49 3.50
C GLY A 204 29.34 4.37 3.47
N PHE A 205 28.64 5.45 3.12
CA PHE A 205 27.18 5.47 3.02
C PHE A 205 26.65 4.61 1.86
N LEU A 206 27.31 4.67 0.69
CA LEU A 206 26.93 3.89 -0.50
C LEU A 206 27.17 2.39 -0.32
N VAL A 207 28.25 2.00 0.38
CA VAL A 207 28.51 0.58 0.71
C VAL A 207 27.47 0.03 1.70
N SER A 208 27.02 0.86 2.65
CA SER A 208 25.96 0.48 3.60
C SER A 208 24.59 0.32 2.93
N LEU A 209 24.23 1.23 2.01
CA LEU A 209 22.98 1.16 1.25
C LEU A 209 22.97 -0.03 0.26
N GLY A 210 24.11 -0.31 -0.37
CA GLY A 210 24.27 -1.48 -1.25
C GLY A 210 24.09 -2.80 -0.52
N ASN A 211 24.57 -2.91 0.73
CA ASN A 211 24.38 -4.10 1.56
C ASN A 211 22.93 -4.29 2.00
N LEU A 212 22.20 -3.20 2.28
CA LEU A 212 20.78 -3.26 2.66
C LEU A 212 19.89 -3.71 1.49
N LEU A 213 20.18 -3.23 0.27
CA LEU A 213 19.48 -3.62 -0.96
C LEU A 213 19.76 -5.09 -1.34
N CYS A 214 20.99 -5.57 -1.17
CA CYS A 214 21.34 -6.99 -1.37
C CYS A 214 20.65 -7.92 -0.36
N GLN A 215 20.51 -7.50 0.91
CA GLN A 215 19.81 -8.29 1.92
C GLN A 215 18.30 -8.41 1.63
N CYS A 216 17.64 -7.34 1.18
CA CYS A 216 16.23 -7.38 0.76
C CYS A 216 16.00 -8.31 -0.44
N TRP A 217 16.90 -8.29 -1.44
CA TRP A 217 16.83 -9.20 -2.59
C TRP A 217 16.95 -10.67 -2.18
N SER A 218 17.84 -10.97 -1.23
CA SER A 218 18.06 -12.34 -0.74
C SER A 218 16.92 -12.90 0.12
N LEU A 219 16.11 -12.05 0.77
CA LEU A 219 14.88 -12.45 1.46
C LEU A 219 13.73 -12.69 0.45
N CYS A 220 13.60 -11.85 -0.58
CA CYS A 220 12.58 -11.99 -1.61
C CYS A 220 12.74 -13.29 -2.42
N CYS A 221 13.98 -13.65 -2.80
CA CYS A 221 14.29 -14.90 -3.51
C CYS A 221 14.16 -16.17 -2.64
N ARG A 222 14.16 -16.06 -1.31
CA ARG A 222 13.98 -17.21 -0.41
C ARG A 222 12.51 -17.57 -0.20
N ASN A 223 11.59 -16.60 -0.33
CA ASN A 223 10.17 -16.82 -0.13
C ASN A 223 9.46 -17.40 -1.37
N THR A 224 9.96 -17.08 -2.58
CA THR A 224 9.44 -17.62 -3.84
C THR A 224 9.79 -19.09 -4.09
N ARG A 225 10.76 -19.67 -3.37
CA ARG A 225 11.13 -21.09 -3.46
C ARG A 225 10.34 -22.03 -2.55
N ARG A 226 9.49 -21.51 -1.65
CA ARG A 226 8.61 -22.33 -0.77
C ARG A 226 7.22 -22.62 -1.36
N HIS A 227 6.82 -21.96 -2.45
CA HIS A 227 5.46 -22.10 -3.01
C HIS A 227 5.38 -22.88 -4.33
N SER A 228 6.47 -23.51 -4.79
CA SER A 228 6.48 -24.34 -6.00
C SER A 228 6.76 -25.82 -5.69
N SER A 229 5.89 -26.46 -4.90
CA SER A 229 5.80 -27.92 -4.82
C SER A 229 4.40 -28.35 -5.26
N TRP A 230 4.27 -28.77 -6.52
CA TRP A 230 3.09 -29.43 -7.06
C TRP A 230 2.92 -30.83 -6.43
N PRO A 231 1.69 -31.28 -6.09
CA PRO A 231 1.48 -32.62 -5.59
C PRO A 231 1.53 -33.66 -6.72
N GLN A 232 2.27 -34.74 -6.47
CA GLN A 232 2.33 -35.96 -7.29
C GLN A 232 0.94 -36.61 -7.36
N ARG A 233 0.45 -36.88 -8.57
CA ARG A 233 -0.82 -37.55 -8.84
C ARG A 233 -0.59 -39.07 -8.73
N GLY A 234 -1.06 -39.68 -7.64
CA GLY A 234 -0.95 -41.13 -7.42
C GLY A 234 -1.86 -41.93 -8.36
N THR A 235 -1.28 -42.87 -9.09
CA THR A 235 -1.97 -43.92 -9.83
C THR A 235 -2.35 -45.05 -8.86
N GLY A 236 -3.64 -45.26 -8.63
CA GLY A 236 -4.12 -46.41 -7.86
C GLY A 236 -4.32 -47.63 -8.76
N GLU A 237 -3.62 -48.72 -8.46
CA GLU A 237 -3.98 -50.08 -8.90
C GLU A 237 -5.20 -50.60 -8.11
N PRO A 238 -6.05 -51.46 -8.70
CA PRO A 238 -7.15 -52.10 -8.00
C PRO A 238 -6.67 -53.38 -7.26
N PRO A 239 -7.24 -53.75 -6.11
CA PRO A 239 -6.88 -55.00 -5.45
C PRO A 239 -7.51 -56.21 -6.15
N ALA A 240 -6.68 -57.25 -6.27
CA ALA A 240 -7.05 -58.59 -6.71
C ALA A 240 -7.65 -59.42 -5.55
N SER A 241 -8.57 -60.31 -5.94
CA SER A 241 -9.10 -61.52 -5.28
C SER A 241 -9.57 -61.43 -3.82
#